data_AF-A0A0F3IJ36-F1
#
_entry.id   AF-A0A0F3IJ36-F1
#
_cell.length_a   1.000
_cell.length_b   1.000
_cell.length_c   1.000
_cell.angle_alpha   90.00
_cell.angle_beta   90.00
_cell.angle_gamma   90.00
#
_symmetry.space_group_name_H-M   'P 1'
#
loop_
_entity.id
_entity.type
_entity.pdbx_description
1 polymer ?
#
loop_
_entity_poly.entity_id
_entity_poly.type
_entity_poly.pdbx_seq_one_letter_code
_entity_poly.pdbx_strand_id
1 'polypeptide(L)'
;MIMAQVSEGSEGADYIDRRFKDPGEGNDGDNIQGLGGNDTILGGDGRDHISGGTGNDSINGGMGDDYGLNGDEGNDTIHGGHGVDWIYGGSGADLLYGDAGSNYLLGGSGDDIYVHSGNDGFTFISDVYANGGGTDIVYFLGTTLDQLQFQIDGNDLYLYTVADTQDGTIDNGIAITNFFLGGDYLIEYVADQNGTGLDLGAFFGMSMIG
;
A
#
# COMPACT_ATOMS: atom_id res chain seq x y z
N MET A 1 28.77 -13.46 -1.87
CA MET A 1 28.17 -12.11 -1.85
C MET A 1 27.85 -11.81 -3.29
N ILE A 2 26.64 -12.19 -3.70
CA ILE A 2 26.14 -11.88 -5.04
C ILE A 2 25.66 -10.43 -4.97
N MET A 3 26.05 -9.61 -5.94
CA MET A 3 25.69 -8.20 -6.02
C MET A 3 24.25 -8.13 -6.54
N ALA A 4 23.38 -7.35 -5.89
CA ALA A 4 22.05 -7.05 -6.41
C ALA A 4 22.16 -6.53 -7.86
N GLN A 5 21.29 -7.02 -8.74
CA GLN A 5 21.28 -6.65 -10.16
C GLN A 5 20.54 -5.32 -10.33
N VAL A 6 21.20 -4.31 -10.91
CA VAL A 6 20.57 -3.01 -11.17
C VAL A 6 19.90 -3.01 -12.55
N SER A 7 18.64 -2.58 -12.63
CA SER A 7 17.91 -2.21 -13.86
C SER A 7 17.65 -0.72 -13.85
N GLU A 8 17.91 -0.06 -14.97
CA GLU A 8 17.55 1.34 -15.16
C GLU A 8 16.77 1.46 -16.48
N GLY A 9 15.67 2.21 -16.44
CA GLY A 9 14.92 2.68 -17.60
C GLY A 9 15.58 3.89 -18.24
N SER A 10 14.76 4.76 -18.81
CA SER A 10 15.12 5.94 -19.58
C SER A 10 14.24 7.12 -19.17
N GLU A 11 14.33 8.23 -19.89
CA GLU A 11 13.47 9.41 -19.62
C GLU A 11 12.09 9.32 -20.30
N GLY A 12 11.77 8.17 -20.92
CA GLY A 12 10.45 7.93 -21.52
C GLY A 12 9.93 6.56 -21.13
N ALA A 13 8.63 6.34 -21.38
CA ALA A 13 7.93 5.12 -20.97
C ALA A 13 8.66 3.83 -21.33
N ASP A 14 8.96 3.05 -20.29
CA ASP A 14 9.69 1.80 -20.32
C ASP A 14 8.83 0.61 -19.87
N TYR A 15 9.23 -0.58 -20.31
CA TYR A 15 8.70 -1.85 -19.82
C TYR A 15 9.86 -2.67 -19.26
N ILE A 16 9.93 -2.76 -17.93
CA ILE A 16 10.97 -3.46 -17.19
C ILE A 16 10.37 -4.74 -16.61
N ASP A 17 10.80 -5.90 -17.11
CA ASP A 17 10.29 -7.21 -16.67
C ASP A 17 11.44 -8.10 -16.19
N ARG A 18 11.47 -8.35 -14.88
CA ARG A 18 12.52 -9.13 -14.21
C ARG A 18 12.10 -10.55 -13.85
N ARG A 19 10.84 -10.93 -14.08
CA ARG A 19 10.27 -12.26 -13.75
C ARG A 19 10.97 -13.46 -14.40
N PHE A 20 11.70 -13.26 -15.50
CA PHE A 20 12.30 -14.36 -16.27
C PHE A 20 13.83 -14.35 -16.31
N LYS A 21 14.48 -13.43 -15.58
CA LYS A 21 15.92 -13.21 -15.72
C LYS A 21 16.76 -14.27 -14.98
N ASP A 22 16.22 -14.93 -13.95
CA ASP A 22 17.00 -15.85 -13.11
C ASP A 22 16.47 -17.30 -13.03
N PRO A 23 16.72 -18.13 -14.06
CA PRO A 23 16.60 -19.57 -13.91
C PRO A 23 17.78 -20.11 -13.07
N GLY A 24 17.70 -19.98 -11.74
CA GLY A 24 18.65 -20.56 -10.79
C GLY A 24 19.05 -19.68 -9.59
N GLU A 25 18.70 -18.39 -9.60
CA GLU A 25 19.03 -17.40 -8.57
C GLU A 25 17.76 -16.67 -8.06
N GLY A 26 16.56 -17.25 -8.23
CA GLY A 26 15.23 -16.64 -7.93
C GLY A 26 14.91 -16.34 -6.46
N ASN A 27 15.89 -15.86 -5.71
CA ASN A 27 15.80 -15.22 -4.40
C ASN A 27 16.71 -13.98 -4.30
N ASP A 28 17.42 -13.61 -5.37
CA ASP A 28 18.30 -12.44 -5.38
C ASP A 28 17.46 -11.21 -5.71
N GLY A 29 17.27 -10.34 -4.73
CA GLY A 29 16.56 -9.08 -4.90
C GLY A 29 17.16 -8.18 -5.99
N ASP A 30 16.29 -7.56 -6.76
CA ASP A 30 16.61 -6.60 -7.81
C ASP A 30 16.56 -5.16 -7.31
N ASN A 31 17.42 -4.30 -7.86
CA ASN A 31 17.26 -2.85 -7.75
C ASN A 31 16.78 -2.34 -9.11
N ILE A 32 15.59 -1.74 -9.18
CA ILE A 32 14.95 -1.30 -10.41
C ILE A 32 14.61 0.19 -10.32
N GLN A 33 14.93 0.93 -11.37
CA GLN A 33 14.63 2.36 -11.51
C GLN A 33 13.97 2.59 -12.87
N GLY A 34 12.76 3.16 -12.90
CA GLY A 34 12.07 3.58 -14.13
C GLY A 34 12.66 4.86 -14.72
N LEU A 35 12.99 5.82 -13.83
CA LEU A 35 13.52 7.17 -14.11
C LEU A 35 12.44 8.16 -14.56
N GLY A 36 12.11 8.22 -15.84
CA GLY A 36 11.13 9.19 -16.33
C GLY A 36 10.22 8.62 -17.38
N GLY A 37 8.98 9.09 -17.41
CA GLY A 37 7.94 8.54 -18.28
C GLY A 37 6.96 7.68 -17.49
N ASN A 38 5.99 7.10 -18.19
CA ASN A 38 5.00 6.23 -17.57
C ASN A 38 5.44 4.79 -17.77
N ASP A 39 5.98 4.20 -16.74
CA ASP A 39 6.68 2.92 -16.79
C ASP A 39 5.78 1.76 -16.36
N THR A 40 6.12 0.57 -16.84
CA THR A 40 5.57 -0.69 -16.33
C THR A 40 6.70 -1.52 -15.81
N ILE A 41 6.72 -1.78 -14.50
CA ILE A 41 7.80 -2.44 -13.79
C ILE A 41 7.28 -3.70 -13.11
N LEU A 42 7.92 -4.84 -13.40
CA LEU A 42 7.61 -6.15 -12.81
C LEU A 42 8.88 -6.71 -12.15
N GLY A 43 8.95 -6.71 -10.81
CA GLY A 43 10.10 -7.15 -10.01
C GLY A 43 10.33 -8.66 -10.06
N GLY A 44 9.26 -9.44 -9.85
CA GLY A 44 9.33 -10.90 -9.98
C GLY A 44 9.58 -11.57 -8.65
N ASP A 45 10.47 -12.56 -8.61
CA ASP A 45 10.76 -13.30 -7.37
C ASP A 45 12.00 -12.68 -6.72
N GLY A 46 11.95 -12.33 -5.43
CA GLY A 46 13.10 -11.75 -4.75
C GLY A 46 12.73 -10.83 -3.60
N ARG A 47 13.69 -10.05 -3.13
CA ARG A 47 13.41 -8.91 -2.24
C ARG A 47 13.80 -7.66 -2.99
N ASP A 48 12.87 -7.12 -3.73
CA ASP A 48 13.12 -6.09 -4.71
C ASP A 48 13.07 -4.69 -4.08
N HIS A 49 13.80 -3.79 -4.72
CA HIS A 49 13.75 -2.36 -4.47
C HIS A 49 13.43 -1.68 -5.79
N ILE A 50 12.28 -1.02 -5.87
CA ILE A 50 11.73 -0.50 -7.11
C ILE A 50 11.38 0.98 -6.91
N SER A 51 11.86 1.83 -7.82
CA SER A 51 11.50 3.24 -7.93
C SER A 51 10.93 3.47 -9.32
N GLY A 52 9.71 4.00 -9.39
CA GLY A 52 9.04 4.40 -10.63
C GLY A 52 9.75 5.60 -11.25
N GLY A 53 9.82 6.70 -10.51
CA GLY A 53 10.53 7.90 -10.90
C GLY A 53 9.56 9.03 -11.20
N THR A 54 9.60 9.63 -12.38
CA THR A 54 8.65 10.68 -12.75
C THR A 54 7.69 10.19 -13.81
N GLY A 55 6.40 10.43 -13.64
CA GLY A 55 5.35 9.96 -14.54
C GLY A 55 4.39 9.02 -13.82
N ASN A 56 3.39 8.52 -14.55
CA ASN A 56 2.39 7.65 -13.94
C ASN A 56 2.77 6.20 -14.19
N ASP A 57 3.24 5.54 -13.15
CA ASP A 57 3.89 4.24 -13.21
C ASP A 57 2.95 3.11 -12.77
N SER A 58 3.20 1.92 -13.31
CA SER A 58 2.57 0.67 -12.88
C SER A 58 3.64 -0.27 -12.36
N ILE A 59 3.63 -0.50 -11.05
CA ILE A 59 4.65 -1.29 -10.35
C ILE A 59 4.01 -2.55 -9.78
N ASN A 60 4.66 -3.70 -9.98
CA ASN A 60 4.35 -4.96 -9.32
C ASN A 60 5.64 -5.53 -8.72
N GLY A 61 5.71 -5.60 -7.38
CA GLY A 61 6.84 -6.17 -6.64
C GLY A 61 7.01 -7.65 -6.97
N GLY A 62 5.99 -8.44 -6.68
CA GLY A 62 5.88 -9.82 -7.14
C GLY A 62 5.85 -10.80 -5.97
N MET A 63 6.88 -11.61 -5.80
CA MET A 63 6.99 -12.59 -4.71
C MET A 63 8.20 -12.23 -3.84
N GLY A 64 7.98 -12.20 -2.53
CA GLY A 64 9.00 -11.97 -1.51
C GLY A 64 8.73 -10.69 -0.73
N ASP A 65 9.66 -10.32 0.16
CA ASP A 65 9.47 -9.15 1.03
C ASP A 65 10.11 -7.92 0.39
N ASP A 66 9.31 -7.07 -0.25
CA ASP A 66 9.80 -5.92 -1.01
C ASP A 66 9.83 -4.65 -0.15
N TYR A 67 11.01 -4.27 0.34
CA TYR A 67 11.17 -3.22 1.36
C TYR A 67 11.23 -1.78 0.82
N GLY A 68 11.00 -1.57 -0.47
CA GLY A 68 10.97 -0.21 -1.02
C GLY A 68 10.43 -0.19 -2.43
N LEU A 69 9.12 -0.40 -2.54
CA LEU A 69 8.35 -0.13 -3.75
C LEU A 69 7.89 1.33 -3.67
N ASN A 70 8.41 2.18 -4.56
CA ASN A 70 8.17 3.61 -4.55
C ASN A 70 7.65 4.09 -5.92
N GLY A 71 6.51 4.77 -5.95
CA GLY A 71 5.97 5.41 -7.16
C GLY A 71 6.74 6.67 -7.54
N ASP A 72 7.20 7.42 -6.53
CA ASP A 72 7.88 8.71 -6.64
C ASP A 72 6.95 9.87 -7.09
N GLU A 73 7.10 10.43 -8.29
CA GLU A 73 6.32 11.58 -8.77
C GLU A 73 5.32 11.16 -9.85
N GLY A 74 4.03 11.21 -9.56
CA GLY A 74 2.96 10.97 -10.52
C GLY A 74 1.78 10.25 -9.90
N ASN A 75 0.81 9.87 -10.72
CA ASN A 75 -0.32 9.08 -10.24
C ASN A 75 -0.04 7.61 -10.51
N ASP A 76 0.40 6.90 -9.48
CA ASP A 76 0.97 5.58 -9.62
C ASP A 76 -0.02 4.48 -9.23
N THR A 77 0.21 3.28 -9.76
CA THR A 77 -0.50 2.07 -9.35
C THR A 77 0.51 1.03 -8.91
N ILE A 78 0.51 0.70 -7.62
CA ILE A 78 1.54 -0.16 -7.02
C ILE A 78 0.87 -1.39 -6.39
N HIS A 79 1.37 -2.56 -6.79
CA HIS A 79 1.04 -3.86 -6.23
C HIS A 79 2.27 -4.43 -5.51
N GLY A 80 2.15 -4.71 -4.22
CA GLY A 80 3.20 -5.42 -3.45
C GLY A 80 3.38 -6.85 -3.95
N GLY A 81 2.27 -7.57 -4.08
CA GLY A 81 2.25 -8.97 -4.48
C GLY A 81 2.17 -9.89 -3.26
N HIS A 82 3.09 -10.84 -3.14
CA HIS A 82 3.09 -11.82 -2.06
C HIS A 82 4.28 -11.60 -1.14
N GLY A 83 4.05 -11.26 0.11
CA GLY A 83 5.10 -11.13 1.12
C GLY A 83 4.83 -9.97 2.07
N VAL A 84 5.86 -9.55 2.80
CA VAL A 84 5.78 -8.36 3.65
C VAL A 84 6.37 -7.18 2.90
N ASP A 85 5.50 -6.35 2.33
CA ASP A 85 5.89 -5.27 1.43
C ASP A 85 5.82 -3.90 2.10
N TRP A 86 6.71 -3.01 1.69
CA TRP A 86 6.76 -1.60 2.09
C TRP A 86 6.57 -0.76 0.84
N ILE A 87 5.39 -0.15 0.74
CA ILE A 87 4.94 0.59 -0.42
C ILE A 87 4.81 2.06 -0.06
N TYR A 88 5.39 2.91 -0.91
CA TYR A 88 5.26 4.35 -0.85
C TYR A 88 4.73 4.86 -2.19
N GLY A 89 3.59 5.54 -2.20
CA GLY A 89 3.00 6.14 -3.41
C GLY A 89 3.89 7.27 -3.90
N GLY A 90 4.12 8.26 -3.04
CA GLY A 90 4.97 9.39 -3.35
C GLY A 90 4.14 10.67 -3.44
N SER A 91 4.17 11.33 -4.59
CA SER A 91 3.37 12.53 -4.83
C SER A 91 2.48 12.33 -6.04
N GLY A 92 1.19 12.59 -5.87
CA GLY A 92 0.15 12.40 -6.88
C GLY A 92 -1.02 11.67 -6.27
N ALA A 93 -1.96 11.24 -7.11
CA ALA A 93 -3.12 10.46 -6.64
C ALA A 93 -2.84 8.99 -6.91
N ASP A 94 -2.41 8.27 -5.87
CA ASP A 94 -1.87 6.92 -5.99
C ASP A 94 -2.91 5.84 -5.65
N LEU A 95 -2.71 4.67 -6.25
CA LEU A 95 -3.54 3.49 -6.02
C LEU A 95 -2.65 2.35 -5.50
N LEU A 96 -2.79 2.04 -4.23
CA LEU A 96 -1.88 1.13 -3.51
C LEU A 96 -2.58 -0.17 -3.11
N TYR A 97 -2.00 -1.27 -3.56
CA TYR A 97 -2.39 -2.63 -3.19
C TYR A 97 -1.23 -3.28 -2.43
N GLY A 98 -1.44 -3.55 -1.14
CA GLY A 98 -0.50 -4.42 -0.41
C GLY A 98 -0.53 -5.86 -0.92
N ASP A 99 -1.66 -6.29 -1.49
CA ASP A 99 -1.92 -7.68 -1.84
C ASP A 99 -1.61 -8.61 -0.64
N ALA A 100 -1.11 -9.84 -0.86
CA ALA A 100 -1.06 -10.87 0.16
C ALA A 100 0.14 -10.75 1.09
N GLY A 101 -0.12 -10.47 2.37
CA GLY A 101 0.82 -10.57 3.48
C GLY A 101 0.62 -9.46 4.50
N SER A 102 1.66 -9.15 5.27
CA SER A 102 1.58 -8.07 6.27
C SER A 102 2.30 -6.83 5.78
N ASN A 103 1.55 -5.88 5.22
CA ASN A 103 2.10 -4.81 4.40
C ASN A 103 2.10 -3.46 5.11
N TYR A 104 2.98 -2.56 4.68
CA TYR A 104 3.05 -1.17 5.13
C TYR A 104 2.83 -0.26 3.92
N LEU A 105 1.75 0.50 3.92
CA LEU A 105 1.38 1.41 2.83
C LEU A 105 1.43 2.86 3.30
N LEU A 106 2.15 3.68 2.56
CA LEU A 106 2.22 5.12 2.73
C LEU A 106 1.82 5.76 1.40
N GLY A 107 0.73 6.51 1.37
CA GLY A 107 0.26 7.22 0.17
C GLY A 107 1.20 8.35 -0.20
N GLY A 108 1.33 9.33 0.70
CA GLY A 108 2.24 10.44 0.52
C GLY A 108 1.46 11.73 0.36
N SER A 109 1.61 12.44 -0.75
CA SER A 109 0.84 13.67 -0.99
C SER A 109 -0.12 13.52 -2.16
N GLY A 110 -1.37 13.93 -1.99
CA GLY A 110 -2.41 13.83 -3.01
C GLY A 110 -3.56 12.98 -2.51
N ASP A 111 -4.52 12.67 -3.39
CA ASP A 111 -5.71 11.92 -3.03
C ASP A 111 -5.47 10.42 -3.30
N ASP A 112 -5.11 9.66 -2.27
CA ASP A 112 -4.67 8.27 -2.41
C ASP A 112 -5.78 7.26 -2.08
N ILE A 113 -5.68 6.09 -2.71
CA ILE A 113 -6.59 4.97 -2.49
C ILE A 113 -5.78 3.74 -2.08
N TYR A 114 -6.05 3.26 -0.88
CA TYR A 114 -5.48 2.03 -0.32
C TYR A 114 -6.50 0.91 -0.47
N VAL A 115 -6.18 -0.10 -1.27
CA VAL A 115 -7.10 -1.20 -1.53
C VAL A 115 -6.75 -2.40 -0.67
N HIS A 116 -7.76 -2.95 -0.01
CA HIS A 116 -7.63 -4.16 0.80
C HIS A 116 -8.72 -5.16 0.41
N SER A 117 -8.30 -6.37 0.08
CA SER A 117 -9.19 -7.50 -0.17
C SER A 117 -9.25 -8.41 1.05
N GLY A 118 -10.40 -9.02 1.30
CA GLY A 118 -10.68 -9.75 2.55
C GLY A 118 -9.83 -11.01 2.86
N ASN A 119 -8.72 -11.27 2.16
CA ASN A 119 -7.73 -12.31 2.53
C ASN A 119 -6.28 -11.84 2.30
N ASP A 120 -6.06 -10.53 2.24
CA ASP A 120 -4.76 -9.94 1.94
C ASP A 120 -3.83 -9.96 3.16
N GLY A 121 -4.29 -10.36 4.34
CA GLY A 121 -3.51 -10.31 5.57
C GLY A 121 -3.64 -8.96 6.28
N PHE A 122 -2.66 -8.60 7.12
CA PHE A 122 -2.78 -7.42 7.96
C PHE A 122 -1.99 -6.24 7.41
N THR A 123 -2.66 -5.14 7.03
CA THR A 123 -2.03 -3.96 6.41
C THR A 123 -1.96 -2.79 7.38
N PHE A 124 -0.80 -2.15 7.49
CA PHE A 124 -0.60 -0.90 8.20
C PHE A 124 -0.62 0.25 7.20
N ILE A 125 -1.48 1.24 7.43
CA ILE A 125 -1.59 2.43 6.60
C ILE A 125 -1.12 3.63 7.41
N SER A 126 -0.33 4.48 6.75
CA SER A 126 0.10 5.74 7.33
C SER A 126 0.17 6.81 6.27
N ASP A 127 -0.71 7.80 6.37
CA ASP A 127 -0.67 8.98 5.52
C ASP A 127 0.20 10.05 6.19
N VAL A 128 1.53 9.95 6.17
CA VAL A 128 2.39 10.98 6.77
C VAL A 128 3.01 11.82 5.68
N TYR A 129 2.46 13.02 5.43
CA TYR A 129 3.21 14.02 4.67
C TYR A 129 3.00 15.44 5.18
N ALA A 130 4.08 16.03 5.70
CA ALA A 130 4.09 17.41 6.13
C ALA A 130 3.82 18.32 4.93
N ASN A 131 2.66 18.97 4.92
CA ASN A 131 2.21 19.98 3.95
C ASN A 131 1.60 19.48 2.61
N GLY A 132 1.09 18.25 2.55
CA GLY A 132 0.59 17.69 1.28
C GLY A 132 -0.65 16.80 1.34
N GLY A 133 -1.38 16.75 2.47
CA GLY A 133 -2.54 15.86 2.60
C GLY A 133 -3.63 16.13 1.56
N GLY A 134 -4.16 15.05 0.99
CA GLY A 134 -5.30 15.07 0.09
C GLY A 134 -6.57 14.58 0.79
N THR A 135 -7.42 13.89 0.05
CA THR A 135 -8.59 13.18 0.55
C THR A 135 -8.42 11.71 0.26
N ASP A 136 -8.09 10.97 1.30
CA ASP A 136 -7.64 9.60 1.21
C ASP A 136 -8.74 8.59 1.52
N ILE A 137 -8.67 7.46 0.83
CA ILE A 137 -9.71 6.43 0.87
C ILE A 137 -9.09 5.08 1.13
N VAL A 138 -9.58 4.40 2.17
CA VAL A 138 -9.42 2.96 2.30
C VAL A 138 -10.58 2.27 1.58
N TYR A 139 -10.28 1.49 0.55
CA TYR A 139 -11.27 0.79 -0.25
C TYR A 139 -11.24 -0.71 0.01
N PHE A 140 -12.35 -1.24 0.53
CA PHE A 140 -12.53 -2.66 0.76
C PHE A 140 -13.13 -3.35 -0.47
N LEU A 141 -12.39 -4.31 -1.03
CA LEU A 141 -12.84 -5.18 -2.11
C LEU A 141 -13.26 -6.54 -1.55
N GLY A 142 -14.42 -7.06 -1.95
CA GLY A 142 -14.96 -8.33 -1.44
C GLY A 142 -15.67 -8.22 -0.09
N THR A 143 -15.49 -7.12 0.63
CA THR A 143 -16.11 -6.83 1.94
C THR A 143 -17.01 -5.60 1.84
N THR A 144 -18.12 -5.57 2.58
CA THR A 144 -19.03 -4.43 2.66
C THR A 144 -18.93 -3.71 4.01
N LEU A 145 -19.27 -2.41 4.05
CA LEU A 145 -19.10 -1.60 5.28
C LEU A 145 -19.89 -2.14 6.48
N ASP A 146 -21.03 -2.81 6.27
CA ASP A 146 -21.84 -3.42 7.33
C ASP A 146 -21.20 -4.68 7.95
N GLN A 147 -20.18 -5.26 7.29
CA GLN A 147 -19.39 -6.37 7.80
C GLN A 147 -18.18 -5.90 8.61
N LEU A 148 -17.77 -4.64 8.45
CA LEU A 148 -16.62 -4.08 9.14
C LEU A 148 -16.91 -3.83 10.62
N GLN A 149 -15.90 -4.12 11.42
CA GLN A 149 -15.76 -3.76 12.81
C GLN A 149 -14.66 -2.69 12.90
N PHE A 150 -14.84 -1.77 13.83
CA PHE A 150 -13.90 -0.70 14.11
C PHE A 150 -13.42 -0.85 15.55
N GLN A 151 -12.10 -0.90 15.75
CA GLN A 151 -11.49 -0.94 17.07
C GLN A 151 -10.48 0.18 17.20
N ILE A 152 -10.49 0.85 18.36
CA ILE A 152 -9.52 1.87 18.69
C ILE A 152 -8.50 1.26 19.64
N ASP A 153 -7.21 1.40 19.32
CA ASP A 153 -6.13 1.08 20.25
C ASP A 153 -5.07 2.19 20.21
N GLY A 154 -4.84 2.84 21.35
CA GLY A 154 -3.96 4.01 21.42
C GLY A 154 -4.41 5.14 20.48
N ASN A 155 -3.57 5.44 19.48
CA ASN A 155 -3.84 6.44 18.45
C ASN A 155 -4.24 5.83 17.10
N ASP A 156 -4.37 4.49 17.03
CA ASP A 156 -4.60 3.77 15.80
C ASP A 156 -6.08 3.36 15.68
N LEU A 157 -6.58 3.33 14.45
CA LEU A 157 -7.93 2.84 14.13
C LEU A 157 -7.80 1.54 13.33
N TYR A 158 -8.37 0.47 13.87
CA TYR A 158 -8.37 -0.87 13.28
C TYR A 158 -9.69 -1.11 12.55
N LEU A 159 -9.62 -1.58 11.30
CA LEU A 159 -10.75 -1.93 10.44
C LEU A 159 -10.60 -3.40 10.04
N TYR A 160 -11.57 -4.24 10.39
CA TYR A 160 -11.49 -5.69 10.18
C TYR A 160 -12.89 -6.31 10.15
N THR A 161 -13.04 -7.54 9.68
CA THR A 161 -14.30 -8.29 9.80
C THR A 161 -14.24 -9.28 10.96
N VAL A 162 -15.40 -9.78 11.41
CA VAL A 162 -15.45 -10.81 12.46
C VAL A 162 -14.75 -12.11 12.05
N ALA A 163 -14.68 -12.41 10.75
CA ALA A 163 -13.99 -13.58 10.23
C ALA A 163 -12.46 -13.44 10.32
N ASP A 164 -11.96 -12.22 10.50
CA ASP A 164 -10.53 -11.90 10.50
C ASP A 164 -9.88 -11.98 11.88
N THR A 165 -10.65 -12.37 12.90
CA THR A 165 -10.11 -12.60 14.24
C THR A 165 -9.89 -14.09 14.49
N GLN A 166 -8.66 -14.47 14.82
CA GLN A 166 -8.33 -15.80 15.33
C GLN A 166 -7.69 -15.67 16.71
N ASP A 167 -8.05 -16.54 17.65
CA ASP A 167 -7.45 -16.57 19.00
C ASP A 167 -7.46 -15.23 19.77
N GLY A 168 -8.32 -14.29 19.38
CA GLY A 168 -8.43 -12.97 19.98
C GLY A 168 -7.47 -11.92 19.42
N THR A 169 -6.71 -12.24 18.37
CA THR A 169 -5.93 -11.30 17.56
C THR A 169 -6.64 -11.02 16.25
N ILE A 170 -6.41 -9.82 15.70
CA ILE A 170 -6.84 -9.48 14.34
C ILE A 170 -5.72 -9.96 13.41
N ASP A 171 -6.00 -10.98 12.61
CA ASP A 171 -5.02 -11.61 11.72
C ASP A 171 -5.12 -11.08 10.28
N ASN A 172 -6.25 -10.46 9.94
CA ASN A 172 -6.50 -9.84 8.64
C ASN A 172 -7.25 -8.50 8.83
N GLY A 173 -6.99 -7.53 7.96
CA GLY A 173 -7.59 -6.20 8.06
C GLY A 173 -6.54 -5.09 8.02
N ILE A 174 -6.93 -3.93 8.55
CA ILE A 174 -6.17 -2.69 8.41
C ILE A 174 -5.96 -2.04 9.77
N ALA A 175 -4.76 -1.54 10.03
CA ALA A 175 -4.50 -0.52 11.04
C ALA A 175 -4.16 0.81 10.35
N ILE A 176 -5.02 1.81 10.53
CA ILE A 176 -4.70 3.20 10.18
C ILE A 176 -3.92 3.78 11.36
N THR A 177 -2.62 3.90 11.18
CA THR A 177 -1.69 4.28 12.25
C THR A 177 -1.76 5.78 12.51
N ASN A 178 -1.69 6.17 13.78
CA ASN A 178 -1.75 7.55 14.25
C ASN A 178 -3.01 8.32 13.84
N PHE A 179 -4.07 7.65 13.41
CA PHE A 179 -5.34 8.24 13.00
C PHE A 179 -5.83 9.32 13.98
N PHE A 180 -5.81 9.04 15.29
CA PHE A 180 -6.32 9.97 16.31
C PHE A 180 -5.38 11.14 16.65
N LEU A 181 -4.18 11.21 16.08
CA LEU A 181 -3.36 12.42 16.14
C LEU A 181 -3.96 13.55 15.28
N GLY A 182 -4.73 13.18 14.23
CA GLY A 182 -5.38 14.10 13.30
C GLY A 182 -4.39 14.96 12.50
N GLY A 183 -4.91 15.94 11.75
CA GLY A 183 -4.09 16.79 10.87
C GLY A 183 -3.73 16.05 9.58
N ASP A 184 -2.48 16.20 9.13
CA ASP A 184 -1.93 15.56 7.91
C ASP A 184 -1.66 14.05 8.13
N TYR A 185 -2.43 13.37 8.99
CA TYR A 185 -2.34 11.94 9.31
C TYR A 185 -3.68 11.21 9.04
N LEU A 186 -4.63 11.92 8.44
CA LEU A 186 -6.01 11.48 8.36
C LEU A 186 -6.22 10.71 7.08
N ILE A 187 -6.75 9.50 7.22
CA ILE A 187 -7.54 8.91 6.15
C ILE A 187 -8.98 9.38 6.34
N GLU A 188 -9.55 10.08 5.37
CA GLU A 188 -10.89 10.67 5.51
C GLU A 188 -12.00 9.64 5.38
N TYR A 189 -11.87 8.69 4.45
CA TYR A 189 -12.98 7.82 4.09
C TYR A 189 -12.59 6.33 4.09
N VAL A 190 -13.57 5.52 4.45
CA VAL A 190 -13.58 4.10 4.08
C VAL A 190 -14.75 3.85 3.12
N ALA A 191 -14.50 3.12 2.05
CA ALA A 191 -15.50 2.78 1.04
C ALA A 191 -15.51 1.29 0.73
N ASP A 192 -16.63 0.82 0.17
CA ASP A 192 -16.80 -0.56 -0.27
C ASP A 192 -17.15 -0.70 -1.76
N GLN A 193 -17.10 -1.94 -2.23
CA GLN A 193 -17.47 -2.37 -3.59
C GLN A 193 -18.89 -2.00 -4.07
N ASN A 194 -19.79 -1.59 -3.17
CA ASN A 194 -21.14 -1.14 -3.54
C ASN A 194 -21.21 0.37 -3.77
N GLY A 195 -20.09 1.08 -3.60
CA GLY A 195 -20.03 2.55 -3.64
C GLY A 195 -20.55 3.19 -2.35
N THR A 196 -20.67 2.43 -1.26
CA THR A 196 -20.99 3.00 0.05
C THR A 196 -19.72 3.57 0.64
N GLY A 197 -19.77 4.80 1.16
CA GLY A 197 -18.67 5.45 1.87
C GLY A 197 -19.07 5.84 3.28
N LEU A 198 -18.13 5.76 4.20
CA LEU A 198 -18.22 6.25 5.57
C LEU A 198 -17.10 7.27 5.80
N ASP A 199 -17.49 8.45 6.28
CA ASP A 199 -16.56 9.48 6.76
C ASP A 199 -15.98 9.04 8.12
N LEU A 200 -14.67 8.79 8.15
CA LEU A 200 -13.94 8.39 9.36
C LEU A 200 -13.79 9.56 10.34
N GLY A 201 -13.99 10.80 9.90
CA GLY A 201 -14.12 11.98 10.76
C GLY A 201 -15.16 11.80 11.87
N ALA A 202 -16.17 10.95 11.66
CA ALA A 202 -17.18 10.62 12.66
C ALA A 202 -16.63 9.93 13.93
N PHE A 203 -15.45 9.32 13.87
CA PHE A 203 -14.81 8.70 15.03
C PHE A 203 -14.19 9.73 16.00
N PHE A 204 -13.91 10.96 15.53
CA PHE A 204 -13.46 12.05 16.40
C PHE A 204 -14.61 12.52 17.30
N GLY A 205 -14.58 12.11 18.57
CA GLY A 205 -15.57 12.48 19.58
C GLY A 205 -16.43 11.32 20.08
N MET A 206 -16.25 10.11 19.56
CA MET A 206 -16.77 8.90 20.22
C MET A 206 -15.99 8.67 21.52
N SER A 207 -16.70 8.68 22.65
CA SER A 207 -16.08 8.43 23.96
C SER A 207 -15.51 7.02 24.00
N MET A 208 -14.21 6.92 24.28
CA MET A 208 -13.50 5.66 24.56
C MET A 208 -14.28 4.88 25.64
N ILE A 209 -14.90 3.77 25.28
CA ILE A 209 -15.32 2.78 26.28
C ILE A 209 -14.15 1.80 26.37
N GLY A 210 -13.26 2.07 27.33
CA GLY A 210 -12.21 1.13 27.73
C GLY A 210 -12.73 -0.03 28.56
#